data_AF-A0A957YV29-F1
#
_entry.id   AF-A0A957YV29-F1
#
_cell.length_a   1.000
_cell.length_b   1.000
_cell.length_c   1.000
_cell.angle_alpha   90.00
_cell.angle_beta   90.00
_cell.angle_gamma   90.00
#
_symmetry.space_group_name_H-M   'P 1'
#
loop_
_entity.id
_entity.type
_entity.pdbx_description
1 polymer ?
#
loop_
_entity_poly.entity_id
_entity_poly.type
_entity_poly.pdbx_seq_one_letter_code
_entity_poly.pdbx_strand_id
1 'polypeptide(L)'
;VLVHDADTVADIRHSREAKIAAEQAWEAFLDRLRTGQHAPEDGPLLGDVVALALEQRENSRVMRALDREETPQNAHALLLEIGYWSETVNPYPQRLGITLTQPDLTIPDLAEEERTDLTHLVALAIDDEGSTDPDDALSWEDGRIWIHIADVAALVAPDSLADREARARGANLYLPEGTIHMLPHDATAMLGLGLQERSPALSFGLQLNEEGAIIDTTITPSWIKVTRLTYEEAEQRLEEPIIADLYRLAQRYAARRAEKKAIELALPEVKIRVHQDEITIKPLPALRSRDLVREAMLMTGEAVTQYAQAHNLAIPYSTQDADSEIYTITETTLSAMFAKRRMMKPSQYKSEPGRHTGLGMEQYAQAT
;
A
#
# COMPACT_ATOMS: atom_id res chain seq x y z
N VAL A 1 -3.14 51.12 51.20
CA VAL A 1 -4.39 50.92 50.43
C VAL A 1 -4.06 51.29 48.99
N LEU A 2 -3.98 50.32 48.09
CA LEU A 2 -3.91 50.60 46.65
C LEU A 2 -5.30 51.07 46.23
N VAL A 3 -5.41 52.34 45.86
CA VAL A 3 -6.67 52.94 45.37
C VAL A 3 -6.60 52.88 43.85
N HIS A 4 -7.45 52.05 43.25
CA HIS A 4 -7.59 51.92 41.81
C HIS A 4 -8.59 52.97 41.30
N ASP A 5 -8.37 53.54 40.11
CA ASP A 5 -9.34 54.39 39.44
C ASP A 5 -10.59 53.60 38.99
N ALA A 6 -11.65 54.31 38.61
CA ALA A 6 -12.94 53.71 38.29
C ALA A 6 -12.86 52.72 37.11
N ASP A 7 -12.02 53.02 36.12
CA ASP A 7 -11.80 52.18 34.95
C ASP A 7 -11.06 50.89 35.34
N THR A 8 -10.01 50.99 36.16
CA THR A 8 -9.28 49.83 36.70
C THR A 8 -10.17 48.94 37.57
N VAL A 9 -11.11 49.51 38.35
CA VAL A 9 -12.09 48.72 39.14
C VAL A 9 -13.10 48.00 38.25
N ALA A 10 -13.55 48.63 37.16
CA ALA A 10 -14.44 48.01 36.18
C ALA A 10 -13.73 46.86 35.45
N ASP A 11 -12.48 47.06 35.03
CA ASP A 11 -11.65 46.01 34.40
C ASP A 11 -11.41 44.83 35.34
N ILE A 12 -11.12 45.09 36.62
CA ILE A 12 -10.97 44.04 37.64
C ILE A 12 -12.27 43.26 37.83
N ARG A 13 -13.43 43.93 37.83
CA ARG A 13 -14.74 43.26 37.95
C ARG A 13 -15.04 42.40 36.73
N HIS A 14 -14.86 42.97 35.53
CA HIS A 14 -15.06 42.24 34.27
C HIS A 14 -14.15 41.02 34.17
N SER A 15 -12.87 41.16 34.54
CA SER A 15 -11.91 40.06 34.60
C SER A 15 -12.32 38.96 35.60
N ARG A 16 -12.84 39.34 36.76
CA ARG A 16 -13.35 38.37 37.76
C ARG A 16 -14.59 37.63 37.28
N GLU A 17 -15.54 38.35 36.69
CA GLU A 17 -16.76 37.75 36.13
C GLU A 17 -16.42 36.78 34.99
N ALA A 18 -15.52 37.18 34.09
CA ALA A 18 -15.02 36.32 33.02
C ALA A 18 -14.33 35.06 33.56
N LYS A 19 -13.54 35.19 34.64
CA LYS A 19 -12.88 34.06 35.29
C LYS A 19 -13.89 33.08 35.89
N ILE A 20 -14.90 33.57 36.62
CA ILE A 20 -15.96 32.73 37.21
C ILE A 20 -16.75 32.02 36.10
N ALA A 21 -17.10 32.74 35.03
CA ALA A 21 -17.79 32.14 33.89
C ALA A 21 -16.95 31.05 33.22
N ALA A 22 -15.63 31.25 33.09
CA ALA A 22 -14.73 30.26 32.53
C ALA A 22 -14.58 29.02 33.44
N GLU A 23 -14.52 29.19 34.76
CA GLU A 23 -14.50 28.09 35.73
C GLU A 23 -15.81 27.29 35.69
N GLN A 24 -16.96 27.97 35.62
CA GLN A 24 -18.27 27.31 35.47
C GLN A 24 -18.38 26.55 34.15
N ALA A 25 -17.92 27.14 33.05
CA ALA A 25 -17.91 26.47 31.75
C ALA A 25 -16.99 25.24 31.75
N TRP A 26 -15.84 25.33 32.41
CA TRP A 26 -14.90 24.22 32.57
C TRP A 26 -15.50 23.06 33.37
N GLU A 27 -16.12 23.32 34.52
CA GLU A 27 -16.78 22.27 35.31
C GLU A 27 -17.96 21.66 34.55
N ALA A 28 -18.79 22.48 33.88
CA ALA A 28 -19.89 21.98 33.06
C ALA A 28 -19.40 21.08 31.91
N PHE A 29 -18.25 21.42 31.31
CA PHE A 29 -17.58 20.58 30.32
C PHE A 29 -17.12 19.24 30.91
N LEU A 30 -16.42 19.25 32.06
CA LEU A 30 -15.98 18.02 32.70
C LEU A 30 -17.16 17.13 33.13
N ASP A 31 -18.24 17.71 33.62
CA ASP A 31 -19.45 16.97 33.98
C ASP A 31 -20.09 16.28 32.75
N ARG A 32 -20.13 16.95 31.60
CA ARG A 32 -20.57 16.30 30.34
C ARG A 32 -19.70 15.09 30.01
N LEU A 33 -18.37 15.25 30.04
CA LEU A 33 -17.44 14.15 29.75
C LEU A 33 -17.61 12.98 30.73
N ARG A 34 -17.81 13.26 32.03
CA ARG A 34 -18.08 12.23 33.06
C ARG A 34 -19.36 11.45 32.77
N THR A 35 -20.34 12.07 32.12
CA THR A 35 -21.59 11.41 31.69
C THR A 35 -21.52 10.74 30.32
N GLY A 36 -20.33 10.71 29.68
CA GLY A 36 -20.16 10.09 28.36
C GLY A 36 -20.74 10.94 27.23
N GLN A 37 -20.77 12.26 27.38
CA GLN A 37 -21.32 13.18 26.38
C GLN A 37 -20.32 14.30 26.06
N HIS A 38 -20.44 14.87 24.87
CA HIS A 38 -19.77 16.11 24.49
C HIS A 38 -20.78 17.05 23.82
N ALA A 39 -20.48 18.34 23.82
CA ALA A 39 -21.20 19.36 23.06
C ALA A 39 -20.34 19.86 21.87
N PRO A 40 -20.93 20.37 20.78
CA PRO A 40 -20.18 20.88 19.63
C PRO A 40 -19.14 21.96 19.99
N GLU A 41 -19.43 22.79 20.99
CA GLU A 41 -18.54 23.82 21.51
C GLU A 41 -17.31 23.29 22.28
N ASP A 42 -17.27 21.99 22.60
CA ASP A 42 -16.20 21.38 23.41
C ASP A 42 -14.92 21.10 22.61
N GLY A 43 -14.97 21.17 21.28
CA GLY A 43 -13.84 20.86 20.39
C GLY A 43 -12.52 21.55 20.77
N PRO A 44 -12.48 22.88 21.02
CA PRO A 44 -11.27 23.57 21.47
C PRO A 44 -10.71 23.05 22.80
N LEU A 45 -11.56 22.56 23.71
CA LEU A 45 -11.15 22.01 25.01
C LEU A 45 -10.64 20.57 24.89
N LEU A 46 -11.21 19.79 23.95
CA LEU A 46 -10.79 18.42 23.66
C LEU A 46 -9.48 18.33 22.87
N GLY A 47 -8.97 19.45 22.35
CA GLY A 47 -7.73 19.48 21.57
C GLY A 47 -6.52 18.89 22.31
N ASP A 48 -6.47 18.99 23.64
CA ASP A 48 -5.39 18.34 24.41
C ASP A 48 -5.55 16.82 24.54
N VAL A 49 -6.78 16.31 24.59
CA VAL A 49 -7.09 14.88 24.60
C VAL A 49 -6.79 14.29 23.23
N VAL A 50 -7.22 14.98 22.16
CA VAL A 50 -6.93 14.59 20.77
C VAL A 50 -5.43 14.50 20.53
N ALA A 51 -4.69 15.55 20.88
CA ALA A 51 -3.24 15.54 20.69
C ALA A 51 -2.54 14.46 21.54
N LEU A 52 -3.02 14.16 22.76
CA LEU A 52 -2.50 13.04 23.56
C LEU A 52 -2.83 11.68 22.92
N ALA A 53 -4.06 11.51 22.43
CA ALA A 53 -4.49 10.30 21.72
C ALA A 53 -3.69 10.07 20.43
N LEU A 54 -3.19 11.13 19.80
CA LEU A 54 -2.35 11.09 18.60
C LEU A 54 -0.84 11.08 18.87
N GLU A 55 -0.41 10.97 20.13
CA GLU A 55 1.01 11.01 20.53
C GLU A 55 1.74 12.30 20.13
N GLN A 56 1.00 13.39 19.92
CA GLN A 56 1.57 14.71 19.62
C GLN A 56 1.96 15.49 20.88
N ARG A 57 1.61 14.95 22.05
CA ARG A 57 1.94 15.47 23.39
C ARG A 57 1.86 14.38 24.44
N GLU A 58 2.50 14.62 25.58
CA GLU A 58 2.59 13.65 26.68
C GLU A 58 1.54 13.86 27.79
N ASN A 59 0.92 15.03 27.87
CA ASN A 59 0.06 15.42 29.00
C ASN A 59 -1.27 16.04 28.53
N SER A 60 -2.39 15.77 29.19
CA SER A 60 -3.70 16.42 28.97
C SER A 60 -4.28 16.93 30.30
N ARG A 61 -4.64 18.22 30.32
CA ARG A 61 -5.31 18.84 31.47
C ARG A 61 -6.69 18.21 31.68
N VAL A 62 -7.39 17.89 30.60
CA VAL A 62 -8.71 17.24 30.66
C VAL A 62 -8.59 15.87 31.30
N MET A 63 -7.65 15.03 30.85
CA MET A 63 -7.43 13.69 31.40
C MET A 63 -7.15 13.73 32.91
N ARG A 64 -6.25 14.63 33.33
CA ARG A 64 -5.95 14.82 34.76
C ARG A 64 -7.16 15.27 35.58
N ALA A 65 -7.98 16.18 35.03
CA ALA A 65 -9.18 16.67 35.72
C ALA A 65 -10.30 15.61 35.80
N LEU A 66 -10.24 14.59 34.94
CA LEU A 66 -11.11 13.42 34.98
C LEU A 66 -10.53 12.26 35.80
N ASP A 67 -9.38 12.45 36.45
CA ASP A 67 -8.65 11.40 37.18
C ASP A 67 -8.35 10.15 36.32
N ARG A 68 -8.04 10.39 35.04
CA ARG A 68 -7.63 9.35 34.09
C ARG A 68 -6.13 9.43 33.86
N GLU A 69 -5.48 8.27 33.80
CA GLU A 69 -4.07 8.17 33.45
C GLU A 69 -3.82 8.73 32.04
N GLU A 70 -2.81 9.60 31.91
CA GLU A 70 -2.51 10.39 30.71
C GLU A 70 -1.78 9.54 29.64
N THR A 71 -2.43 8.49 29.13
CA THR A 71 -1.90 7.64 28.05
C THR A 71 -2.63 7.88 26.72
N PRO A 72 -2.00 7.64 25.56
CA PRO A 72 -2.67 7.72 24.27
C PRO A 72 -3.88 6.77 24.15
N GLN A 73 -3.82 5.61 24.79
CA GLN A 73 -4.90 4.62 24.80
C GLN A 73 -6.09 5.11 25.62
N ASN A 74 -5.86 5.70 26.80
CA ASN A 74 -6.94 6.23 27.63
C ASN A 74 -7.56 7.50 27.04
N ALA A 75 -6.76 8.34 26.39
CA ALA A 75 -7.26 9.50 25.66
C ALA A 75 -8.12 9.07 24.47
N HIS A 76 -7.68 8.08 23.69
CA HIS A 76 -8.50 7.49 22.63
C HIS A 76 -9.80 6.91 23.19
N ALA A 77 -9.74 6.10 24.26
CA ALA A 77 -10.92 5.53 24.90
C ALA A 77 -11.92 6.62 25.34
N LEU A 78 -11.45 7.71 25.96
CA LEU A 78 -12.31 8.84 26.32
C LEU A 78 -13.02 9.43 25.09
N LEU A 79 -12.31 9.64 23.98
CA LEU A 79 -12.89 10.24 22.77
C LEU A 79 -13.97 9.34 22.14
N LEU A 80 -13.83 8.02 22.23
CA LEU A 80 -14.85 7.06 21.82
C LEU A 80 -16.05 7.06 22.78
N GLU A 81 -15.79 7.00 24.09
CA GLU A 81 -16.83 6.95 25.13
C GLU A 81 -17.78 8.15 25.09
N ILE A 82 -17.26 9.34 24.78
CA ILE A 82 -18.07 10.57 24.69
C ILE A 82 -18.70 10.77 23.29
N GLY A 83 -18.43 9.85 22.35
CA GLY A 83 -18.88 9.94 20.96
C GLY A 83 -18.24 11.06 20.15
N TYR A 84 -17.08 11.57 20.56
CA TYR A 84 -16.35 12.59 19.79
C TYR A 84 -15.60 11.97 18.61
N TRP A 85 -15.06 10.77 18.80
CA TRP A 85 -14.57 9.90 17.72
C TRP A 85 -15.49 8.70 17.55
N SER A 86 -15.64 8.25 16.31
CA SER A 86 -16.26 6.97 15.99
C SER A 86 -15.26 5.83 16.17
N GLU A 87 -15.77 4.59 16.27
CA GLU A 87 -14.94 3.36 16.33
C GLU A 87 -14.07 3.15 15.08
N THR A 88 -14.36 3.89 14.00
CA THR A 88 -13.63 3.88 12.73
C THR A 88 -12.42 4.81 12.71
N VAL A 89 -12.20 5.63 13.75
CA VAL A 89 -11.03 6.51 13.81
C VAL A 89 -9.77 5.68 14.09
N ASN A 90 -8.89 5.61 13.10
CA ASN A 90 -7.58 4.96 13.20
C ASN A 90 -6.47 5.99 13.52
N PRO A 91 -5.96 6.06 14.77
CA PRO A 91 -4.94 7.04 15.14
C PRO A 91 -3.52 6.63 14.73
N TYR A 92 -3.28 5.36 14.35
CA TYR A 92 -1.93 4.82 14.19
C TYR A 92 -1.11 5.50 13.09
N PRO A 93 -1.65 5.80 11.89
CA PRO A 93 -0.87 6.49 10.88
C PRO A 93 -0.34 7.84 11.35
N GLN A 94 -1.16 8.63 12.08
CA GLN A 94 -0.74 9.91 12.62
C GLN A 94 0.28 9.76 13.75
N ARG A 95 0.12 8.77 14.64
CA ARG A 95 1.11 8.44 15.69
C ARG A 95 2.47 8.08 15.10
N LEU A 96 2.48 7.37 13.97
CA LEU A 96 3.69 6.97 13.25
C LEU A 96 4.27 8.11 12.37
N GLY A 97 3.66 9.30 12.37
CA GLY A 97 4.10 10.43 11.55
C GLY A 97 3.92 10.20 10.04
N ILE A 98 3.03 9.29 9.65
CA ILE A 98 2.76 8.98 8.24
C ILE A 98 1.92 10.11 7.63
N THR A 99 2.31 10.56 6.44
CA THR A 99 1.56 11.59 5.71
C THR A 99 0.23 11.03 5.20
N LEU A 100 -0.87 11.68 5.58
CA LEU A 100 -2.24 11.26 5.22
C LEU A 100 -2.88 12.11 4.11
N THR A 101 -2.16 13.09 3.58
CA THR A 101 -2.62 13.90 2.46
C THR A 101 -2.14 13.32 1.14
N GLN A 102 -2.96 13.44 0.09
CA GLN A 102 -2.52 13.13 -1.26
C GLN A 102 -1.37 14.08 -1.66
N PRO A 103 -0.41 13.62 -2.49
CA PRO A 103 0.64 14.49 -2.98
C PRO A 103 0.05 15.55 -3.93
N ASP A 104 0.27 16.81 -3.57
CA ASP A 104 -0.19 17.99 -4.34
C ASP A 104 0.95 18.48 -5.24
N LEU A 105 1.19 17.74 -6.32
CA LEU A 105 2.22 18.02 -7.32
C LEU A 105 1.65 17.84 -8.71
N THR A 106 2.04 18.72 -9.63
CA THR A 106 1.75 18.54 -11.05
C THR A 106 2.76 17.58 -11.67
N ILE A 107 2.26 16.62 -12.42
CA ILE A 107 3.05 15.66 -13.20
C ILE A 107 3.11 16.17 -14.65
N PRO A 108 4.26 16.07 -15.34
CA PRO A 108 4.35 16.47 -16.75
C PRO A 108 3.47 15.59 -17.63
N ASP A 109 3.13 16.10 -18.82
CA ASP A 109 2.56 15.28 -19.88
C ASP A 109 3.59 14.24 -20.37
N LEU A 110 3.09 13.14 -20.93
CA LEU A 110 3.94 12.14 -21.57
C LEU A 110 4.67 12.77 -22.77
N ALA A 111 5.99 12.61 -22.81
CA ALA A 111 6.79 13.09 -23.92
C ALA A 111 6.44 12.36 -25.25
N GLU A 112 6.55 13.07 -26.36
CA GLU A 112 6.47 12.45 -27.69
C GLU A 112 7.74 11.62 -27.92
N GLU A 113 7.61 10.30 -27.83
CA GLU A 113 8.70 9.35 -28.11
C GLU A 113 8.20 8.14 -28.91
N GLU A 114 9.12 7.50 -29.63
CA GLU A 114 8.82 6.29 -30.36
C GLU A 114 8.62 5.12 -29.38
N ARG A 115 7.46 4.47 -29.47
CA ARG A 115 7.07 3.33 -28.65
C ARG A 115 6.61 2.21 -29.55
N THR A 116 6.95 0.98 -29.19
CA THR A 116 6.53 -0.21 -29.93
C THR A 116 5.01 -0.35 -29.89
N ASP A 117 4.36 -0.48 -31.04
CA ASP A 117 2.91 -0.66 -31.10
C ASP A 117 2.52 -2.11 -30.85
N LEU A 118 2.03 -2.38 -29.64
CA LEU A 118 1.52 -3.68 -29.20
C LEU A 118 -0.01 -3.67 -29.06
N THR A 119 -0.71 -2.66 -29.60
CA THR A 119 -2.17 -2.52 -29.49
C THR A 119 -2.96 -3.59 -30.25
N HIS A 120 -2.27 -4.35 -31.11
CA HIS A 120 -2.82 -5.51 -31.80
C HIS A 120 -2.91 -6.76 -30.90
N LEU A 121 -2.17 -6.79 -29.79
CA LEU A 121 -2.24 -7.85 -28.79
C LEU A 121 -3.41 -7.61 -27.82
N VAL A 122 -4.06 -8.69 -27.41
CA VAL A 122 -5.06 -8.63 -26.33
C VAL A 122 -4.30 -8.55 -25.00
N ALA A 123 -4.29 -7.36 -24.39
CA ALA A 123 -3.73 -7.14 -23.06
C ALA A 123 -4.82 -7.19 -21.98
N LEU A 124 -4.57 -7.94 -20.92
CA LEU A 124 -5.50 -8.15 -19.80
C LEU A 124 -4.88 -7.63 -18.50
N ALA A 125 -5.43 -6.57 -17.91
CA ALA A 125 -5.13 -6.17 -16.54
C ALA A 125 -6.08 -6.92 -15.60
N ILE A 126 -5.53 -7.73 -14.68
CA ILE A 126 -6.31 -8.65 -13.83
C ILE A 126 -6.06 -8.29 -12.36
N ASP A 127 -7.06 -7.68 -11.72
CA ASP A 127 -6.92 -7.08 -10.40
C ASP A 127 -7.99 -7.54 -9.41
N ASP A 128 -7.86 -7.09 -8.16
CA ASP A 128 -8.94 -7.17 -7.19
C ASP A 128 -10.16 -6.36 -7.64
N GLU A 129 -11.36 -6.85 -7.29
CA GLU A 129 -12.59 -6.07 -7.42
C GLU A 129 -12.45 -4.71 -6.72
N GLY A 130 -12.71 -3.63 -7.46
CA GLY A 130 -12.59 -2.25 -6.97
C GLY A 130 -11.18 -1.67 -6.98
N SER A 131 -10.21 -2.32 -7.62
CA SER A 131 -8.92 -1.69 -7.97
C SER A 131 -9.14 -0.48 -8.91
N THR A 132 -8.40 0.59 -8.71
CA THR A 132 -8.54 1.86 -9.45
C THR A 132 -7.27 2.29 -10.17
N ASP A 133 -6.18 1.59 -9.92
CA ASP A 133 -4.80 1.91 -10.26
C ASP A 133 -4.10 0.65 -10.81
N PRO A 134 -4.53 0.15 -11.99
CA PRO A 134 -3.93 -1.04 -12.60
C PRO A 134 -2.51 -0.75 -13.06
N ASP A 135 -1.54 -1.41 -12.42
CA ASP A 135 -0.12 -1.27 -12.69
C ASP A 135 0.40 -2.25 -13.75
N ASP A 136 -0.24 -3.40 -13.92
CA ASP A 136 0.20 -4.46 -14.83
C ASP A 136 -0.89 -5.00 -15.77
N ALA A 137 -0.46 -5.54 -16.91
CA ALA A 137 -1.30 -6.25 -17.86
C ALA A 137 -0.52 -7.37 -18.57
N LEU A 138 -1.24 -8.44 -18.97
CA LEU A 138 -0.66 -9.62 -19.61
C LEU A 138 -1.20 -9.80 -21.02
N SER A 139 -0.31 -10.07 -21.98
CA SER A 139 -0.67 -10.52 -23.33
C SER A 139 0.09 -11.80 -23.70
N TRP A 140 -0.38 -12.47 -24.76
CA TRP A 140 0.23 -13.68 -25.30
C TRP A 140 0.43 -13.56 -26.80
N GLU A 141 1.58 -14.00 -27.29
CA GLU A 141 1.90 -14.05 -28.72
C GLU A 141 2.88 -15.20 -29.00
N ASP A 142 2.48 -16.19 -29.80
CA ASP A 142 3.37 -17.23 -30.37
C ASP A 142 4.37 -17.88 -29.38
N GLY A 143 3.92 -18.20 -28.16
CA GLY A 143 4.77 -18.84 -27.14
C GLY A 143 5.56 -17.85 -26.26
N ARG A 144 5.36 -16.55 -26.45
CA ARG A 144 5.90 -15.46 -25.65
C ARG A 144 4.79 -14.86 -24.78
N ILE A 145 5.09 -14.68 -23.50
CA ILE A 145 4.29 -13.82 -22.62
C ILE A 145 4.79 -12.40 -22.75
N TRP A 146 3.87 -11.46 -22.85
CA TRP A 146 4.17 -10.04 -22.69
C TRP A 146 3.57 -9.55 -21.37
N ILE A 147 4.43 -9.03 -20.50
CA ILE A 147 4.04 -8.37 -19.27
C ILE A 147 4.21 -6.87 -19.49
N HIS A 148 3.16 -6.09 -19.32
CA HIS A 148 3.17 -4.65 -19.53
C HIS A 148 3.00 -3.97 -18.19
N ILE A 149 3.90 -3.06 -17.86
CA ILE A 149 3.88 -2.31 -16.58
C ILE A 149 3.65 -0.84 -16.87
N ALA A 150 2.87 -0.17 -16.04
CA ALA A 150 2.65 1.27 -16.11
C ALA A 150 3.99 2.02 -16.18
N ASP A 151 4.15 2.90 -17.17
CA ASP A 151 5.43 3.53 -17.47
C ASP A 151 5.70 4.77 -16.59
N VAL A 152 5.78 4.55 -15.28
CA VAL A 152 5.97 5.61 -14.28
C VAL A 152 7.26 6.41 -14.51
N ALA A 153 8.33 5.74 -14.95
CA ALA A 153 9.61 6.36 -15.22
C ALA A 153 9.55 7.39 -16.37
N ALA A 154 8.56 7.29 -17.28
CA ALA A 154 8.35 8.29 -18.32
C ALA A 154 7.88 9.65 -17.79
N LEU A 155 7.22 9.68 -16.63
CA LEU A 155 6.73 10.92 -16.00
C LEU A 155 7.51 11.33 -14.75
N VAL A 156 8.16 10.37 -14.09
CA VAL A 156 8.87 10.57 -12.82
C VAL A 156 10.37 10.39 -13.05
N ALA A 157 11.01 11.45 -13.55
CA ALA A 157 12.46 11.45 -13.75
C ALA A 157 13.21 11.46 -12.40
N PRO A 158 14.41 10.85 -12.32
CA PRO A 158 15.25 10.89 -11.12
C PRO A 158 15.48 12.32 -10.61
N ASP A 159 15.37 12.48 -9.29
CA ASP A 159 15.52 13.72 -8.53
C ASP A 159 14.54 14.85 -8.89
N SER A 160 13.50 14.58 -9.69
CA SER A 160 12.35 15.47 -9.88
C SER A 160 11.57 15.68 -8.57
N LEU A 161 10.65 16.64 -8.55
CA LEU A 161 9.78 16.86 -7.37
C LEU A 161 8.93 15.61 -7.07
N ALA A 162 8.40 14.96 -8.11
CA ALA A 162 7.62 13.74 -7.97
C ALA A 162 8.45 12.57 -7.43
N ASP A 163 9.69 12.39 -7.89
CA ASP A 163 10.59 11.35 -7.37
C ASP A 163 10.93 11.58 -5.89
N ARG A 164 11.25 12.82 -5.50
CA ARG A 164 11.55 13.15 -4.10
C ARG A 164 10.36 12.90 -3.18
N GLU A 165 9.16 13.26 -3.62
CA GLU A 165 7.92 13.01 -2.88
C GLU A 165 7.64 11.51 -2.77
N ALA A 166 7.75 10.77 -3.88
CA ALA A 166 7.57 9.32 -3.91
C ALA A 166 8.58 8.62 -2.99
N ARG A 167 9.86 9.02 -3.04
CA ARG A 167 10.93 8.51 -2.18
C ARG A 167 10.70 8.83 -0.70
N ALA A 168 10.11 9.98 -0.38
CA ALA A 168 9.77 10.35 1.00
C ALA A 168 8.61 9.52 1.56
N ARG A 169 7.68 9.08 0.71
CA ARG A 169 6.54 8.22 1.08
C ARG A 169 6.90 6.73 1.09
N GLY A 170 7.74 6.30 0.15
CA GLY A 170 8.20 4.92 -0.02
C GLY A 170 7.23 3.98 -0.73
N ALA A 171 5.92 4.08 -0.44
CA ALA A 171 4.87 3.28 -1.08
C ALA A 171 3.50 3.97 -0.98
N ASN A 172 2.52 3.46 -1.72
CA ASN A 172 1.10 3.77 -1.46
C ASN A 172 0.74 3.26 -0.05
N LEU A 173 0.00 4.06 0.71
CA LEU A 173 -0.55 3.66 2.00
C LEU A 173 -1.99 3.17 1.81
N TYR A 174 -2.17 1.85 1.86
CA TYR A 174 -3.48 1.21 1.81
C TYR A 174 -4.05 1.08 3.22
N LEU A 175 -5.04 1.90 3.55
CA LEU A 175 -5.82 1.80 4.77
C LEU A 175 -7.22 1.25 4.47
N PRO A 176 -7.92 0.64 5.45
CA PRO A 176 -9.31 0.24 5.26
C PRO A 176 -10.24 1.37 4.79
N GLU A 177 -9.97 2.61 5.21
CA GLU A 177 -10.73 3.82 4.90
C GLU A 177 -10.45 4.37 3.50
N GLY A 178 -9.33 3.98 2.89
CA GLY A 178 -8.92 4.46 1.57
C GLY A 178 -7.41 4.39 1.33
N THR A 179 -7.02 4.84 0.13
CA THR A 179 -5.61 4.82 -0.31
C THR A 179 -5.04 6.23 -0.31
N ILE A 180 -3.86 6.40 0.27
CA ILE A 180 -3.03 7.60 0.07
C ILE A 180 -1.91 7.22 -0.88
N HIS A 181 -1.90 7.86 -2.04
CA HIS A 181 -0.99 7.49 -3.11
C HIS A 181 0.41 8.07 -2.86
N MET A 182 1.40 7.36 -3.37
CA MET A 182 2.80 7.75 -3.44
C MET A 182 3.02 8.83 -4.49
N LEU A 183 2.22 8.80 -5.57
CA LEU A 183 2.22 9.76 -6.67
C LEU A 183 0.90 10.53 -6.76
N PRO A 184 0.88 11.71 -7.39
CA PRO A 184 -0.35 12.46 -7.65
C PRO A 184 -1.38 11.65 -8.43
N HIS A 185 -2.66 11.89 -8.18
CA HIS A 185 -3.75 11.16 -8.83
C HIS A 185 -3.71 11.25 -10.37
N ASP A 186 -3.21 12.38 -10.89
CA ASP A 186 -3.01 12.58 -12.33
C ASP A 186 -2.05 11.56 -12.94
N ALA A 187 -1.04 11.09 -12.19
CA ALA A 187 -0.14 10.03 -12.66
C ALA A 187 -0.90 8.72 -12.91
N THR A 188 -1.76 8.32 -11.97
CA THR A 188 -2.63 7.13 -12.14
C THR A 188 -3.57 7.32 -13.31
N ALA A 189 -4.19 8.50 -13.46
CA ALA A 189 -5.10 8.76 -14.57
C ALA A 189 -4.40 8.66 -15.94
N MET A 190 -3.14 9.08 -16.04
CA MET A 190 -2.36 9.05 -17.29
C MET A 190 -1.74 7.67 -17.59
N LEU A 191 -1.26 6.97 -16.57
CA LEU A 191 -0.43 5.77 -16.72
C LEU A 191 -1.14 4.46 -16.37
N GLY A 192 -2.25 4.52 -15.63
CA GLY A 192 -3.02 3.35 -15.26
C GLY A 192 -3.48 2.58 -16.50
N LEU A 193 -3.11 1.30 -16.55
CA LEU A 193 -3.32 0.45 -17.71
C LEU A 193 -4.82 0.19 -17.95
N GLY A 194 -5.34 0.63 -19.10
CA GLY A 194 -6.76 0.53 -19.44
C GLY A 194 -7.66 1.61 -18.85
N LEU A 195 -7.09 2.69 -18.28
CA LEU A 195 -7.84 3.90 -17.94
C LEU A 195 -7.96 4.88 -19.13
N GLN A 196 -7.12 4.69 -20.15
CA GLN A 196 -7.12 5.42 -21.40
C GLN A 196 -7.42 4.47 -22.58
N GLU A 197 -7.77 5.02 -23.74
CA GLU A 197 -7.99 4.20 -24.96
C GLU A 197 -6.73 3.40 -25.36
N ARG A 198 -5.57 4.03 -25.17
CA ARG A 198 -4.24 3.43 -25.33
C ARG A 198 -3.41 3.80 -24.11
N SER A 199 -2.74 2.82 -23.51
CA SER A 199 -1.89 3.03 -22.34
C SER A 199 -0.42 2.97 -22.74
N PRO A 200 0.42 3.90 -22.25
CA PRO A 200 1.86 3.77 -22.33
C PRO A 200 2.33 2.73 -21.31
N ALA A 201 3.23 1.83 -21.71
CA ALA A 201 3.76 0.81 -20.82
C ALA A 201 5.26 0.59 -21.06
N LEU A 202 5.96 0.12 -20.02
CA LEU A 202 7.22 -0.58 -20.16
C LEU A 202 6.91 -2.08 -20.27
N SER A 203 7.19 -2.69 -21.42
CA SER A 203 6.80 -4.06 -21.73
C SER A 203 7.97 -5.04 -21.73
N PHE A 204 7.72 -6.21 -21.17
CA PHE A 204 8.64 -7.33 -21.02
C PHE A 204 8.11 -8.53 -21.79
N GLY A 205 8.72 -8.83 -22.94
CA GLY A 205 8.41 -10.02 -23.73
C GLY A 205 9.33 -11.16 -23.36
N LEU A 206 8.81 -12.23 -22.75
CA LEU A 206 9.60 -13.35 -22.23
C LEU A 206 9.25 -14.67 -22.93
N GLN A 207 10.27 -15.44 -23.29
CA GLN A 207 10.12 -16.81 -23.77
C GLN A 207 10.78 -17.78 -22.79
N LEU A 208 10.09 -18.87 -22.46
CA LEU A 208 10.59 -19.91 -21.55
C LEU A 208 10.78 -21.23 -22.28
N ASN A 209 11.82 -21.97 -21.90
CA ASN A 209 12.03 -23.35 -22.36
C ASN A 209 11.11 -24.36 -21.64
N GLU A 210 11.23 -25.65 -21.96
CA GLU A 210 10.39 -26.71 -21.37
C GLU A 210 10.57 -26.84 -19.85
N GLU A 211 11.74 -26.50 -19.31
CA GLU A 211 12.04 -26.48 -17.88
C GLU A 211 11.57 -25.18 -17.17
N GLY A 212 10.95 -24.24 -17.89
CA GLY A 212 10.47 -22.98 -17.32
C GLY A 212 11.56 -21.94 -17.08
N ALA A 213 12.75 -22.12 -17.63
CA ALA A 213 13.80 -21.11 -17.61
C ALA A 213 13.58 -20.08 -18.71
N ILE A 214 13.77 -18.80 -18.38
CA ILE A 214 13.73 -17.69 -19.34
C ILE A 214 14.92 -17.85 -20.29
N ILE A 215 14.65 -17.92 -21.58
CA ILE A 215 15.66 -18.08 -22.64
C ILE A 215 15.76 -16.88 -23.57
N ASP A 216 14.73 -16.04 -23.62
CA ASP A 216 14.73 -14.79 -24.38
C ASP A 216 13.97 -13.70 -23.60
N THR A 217 14.46 -12.47 -23.71
CA THR A 217 13.89 -11.30 -23.02
C THR A 217 13.97 -10.10 -23.94
N THR A 218 12.83 -9.44 -24.13
CA THR A 218 12.72 -8.14 -24.80
C THR A 218 12.14 -7.14 -23.81
N ILE A 219 12.77 -5.96 -23.70
CA ILE A 219 12.28 -4.85 -22.87
C ILE A 219 12.10 -3.64 -23.79
N THR A 220 10.89 -3.08 -23.87
CA THR A 220 10.60 -1.93 -24.74
C THR A 220 9.51 -1.04 -24.14
N PRO A 221 9.64 0.30 -24.23
CA PRO A 221 8.49 1.19 -24.16
C PRO A 221 7.49 0.82 -25.25
N SER A 222 6.20 0.82 -24.92
CA SER A 222 5.15 0.37 -25.83
C SER A 222 3.86 1.17 -25.67
N TRP A 223 2.99 1.00 -26.66
CA TRP A 223 1.57 1.33 -26.61
C TRP A 223 0.75 0.04 -26.58
N ILE A 224 -0.19 -0.05 -25.65
CA ILE A 224 -1.07 -1.22 -25.52
C ILE A 224 -2.54 -0.81 -25.44
N LYS A 225 -3.42 -1.78 -25.72
CA LYS A 225 -4.87 -1.64 -25.53
C LYS A 225 -5.33 -2.68 -24.52
N VAL A 226 -5.77 -2.22 -23.35
CA VAL A 226 -5.99 -3.07 -22.18
C VAL A 226 -7.47 -3.29 -21.94
N THR A 227 -7.82 -4.55 -21.66
CA THR A 227 -9.11 -4.92 -21.08
C THR A 227 -8.91 -5.23 -19.61
N ARG A 228 -9.71 -4.60 -18.74
CA ARG A 228 -9.65 -4.83 -17.29
C ARG A 228 -10.58 -5.96 -16.89
N LEU A 229 -10.11 -6.85 -16.03
CA LEU A 229 -10.86 -7.97 -15.45
C LEU A 229 -10.59 -8.03 -13.96
N THR A 230 -11.56 -8.54 -13.19
CA THR A 230 -11.26 -8.99 -11.82
C THR A 230 -10.61 -10.37 -11.84
N TYR A 231 -9.93 -10.74 -10.75
CA TYR A 231 -9.43 -12.10 -10.56
C TYR A 231 -10.54 -13.15 -10.70
N GLU A 232 -11.74 -12.89 -10.19
CA GLU A 232 -12.90 -13.78 -10.29
C GLU A 232 -13.41 -13.91 -11.73
N GLU A 233 -13.39 -12.83 -12.53
CA GLU A 233 -13.74 -12.88 -13.95
C GLU A 233 -12.69 -13.66 -14.75
N ALA A 234 -11.41 -13.43 -14.48
CA ALA A 234 -10.32 -14.17 -15.12
C ALA A 234 -10.35 -15.66 -14.75
N GLU A 235 -10.69 -16.00 -13.50
CA GLU A 235 -10.85 -17.39 -13.04
C GLU A 235 -11.92 -18.13 -13.87
N GLN A 236 -13.04 -17.47 -14.16
CA GLN A 236 -14.12 -18.05 -14.97
C GLN A 236 -13.71 -18.25 -16.44
N ARG A 237 -12.68 -17.53 -16.89
CA ARG A 237 -12.19 -17.53 -18.28
C ARG A 237 -10.84 -18.25 -18.45
N LEU A 238 -10.38 -18.99 -17.43
CA LEU A 238 -9.09 -19.70 -17.47
C LEU A 238 -8.95 -20.69 -18.64
N GLU A 239 -10.06 -21.16 -19.21
CA GLU A 239 -10.06 -22.08 -20.36
C GLU A 239 -10.03 -21.35 -21.71
N GLU A 240 -10.19 -20.01 -21.74
CA GLU A 240 -10.05 -19.23 -22.96
C GLU A 240 -8.59 -19.29 -23.46
N PRO A 241 -8.33 -19.41 -24.78
CA PRO A 241 -7.02 -19.75 -25.30
C PRO A 241 -5.86 -18.91 -24.76
N ILE A 242 -6.01 -17.57 -24.72
CA ILE A 242 -4.97 -16.65 -24.24
C ILE A 242 -4.68 -16.87 -22.75
N ILE A 243 -5.70 -16.93 -21.91
CA ILE A 243 -5.54 -17.09 -20.47
C ILE A 243 -5.02 -18.50 -20.14
N ALA A 244 -5.49 -19.52 -20.86
CA ALA A 244 -5.03 -20.89 -20.71
C ALA A 244 -3.53 -21.04 -21.04
N ASP A 245 -3.06 -20.37 -22.09
CA ASP A 245 -1.65 -20.38 -22.49
C ASP A 245 -0.77 -19.63 -21.48
N LEU A 246 -1.20 -18.45 -21.04
CA LEU A 246 -0.57 -17.70 -19.95
C LEU A 246 -0.48 -18.53 -18.67
N TYR A 247 -1.58 -19.19 -18.27
CA TYR A 247 -1.63 -20.00 -17.07
C TYR A 247 -0.71 -21.22 -17.17
N ARG A 248 -0.66 -21.90 -18.32
CA ARG A 248 0.26 -23.02 -18.54
C ARG A 248 1.72 -22.60 -18.41
N LEU A 249 2.08 -21.43 -18.94
CA LEU A 249 3.42 -20.86 -18.78
C LEU A 249 3.73 -20.58 -17.30
N ALA A 250 2.80 -19.92 -16.59
CA ALA A 250 2.93 -19.62 -15.16
C ALA A 250 3.12 -20.89 -14.31
N GLN A 251 2.34 -21.95 -14.56
CA GLN A 251 2.48 -23.22 -13.85
C GLN A 251 3.86 -23.86 -14.07
N ARG A 252 4.39 -23.80 -15.30
CA ARG A 252 5.73 -24.31 -15.61
C ARG A 252 6.81 -23.50 -14.89
N TYR A 253 6.68 -22.18 -14.82
CA TYR A 253 7.60 -21.34 -14.07
C TYR A 253 7.54 -21.62 -12.56
N ALA A 254 6.34 -21.75 -11.99
CA ALA A 254 6.14 -22.12 -10.59
C ALA A 254 6.77 -23.49 -10.25
N ALA A 255 6.63 -24.48 -11.14
CA ALA A 255 7.25 -25.79 -10.97
C ALA A 255 8.79 -25.69 -10.88
N ARG A 256 9.42 -24.89 -11.74
CA ARG A 256 10.87 -24.61 -11.68
C ARG A 256 11.27 -23.96 -10.35
N ARG A 257 10.49 -22.99 -9.85
CA ARG A 257 10.76 -22.36 -8.54
C ARG A 257 10.62 -23.37 -7.40
N ALA A 258 9.62 -24.26 -7.46
CA ALA A 258 9.42 -25.32 -6.47
C ALA A 258 10.59 -26.32 -6.45
N GLU A 259 11.13 -26.71 -7.61
CA GLU A 259 12.36 -27.52 -7.71
C GLU A 259 13.56 -26.83 -7.06
N LYS A 260 13.62 -25.50 -7.14
CA LYS A 260 14.60 -24.65 -6.44
C LYS A 260 14.25 -24.37 -4.98
N LYS A 261 13.27 -25.08 -4.42
CA LYS A 261 12.81 -25.00 -3.02
C LYS A 261 12.23 -23.63 -2.64
N ALA A 262 11.49 -23.01 -3.55
CA ALA A 262 10.62 -21.87 -3.21
C ALA A 262 9.64 -22.26 -2.10
N ILE A 263 9.31 -21.30 -1.25
CA ILE A 263 8.45 -21.49 -0.08
C ILE A 263 7.08 -20.89 -0.39
N GLU A 264 6.07 -21.75 -0.46
CA GLU A 264 4.68 -21.35 -0.61
C GLU A 264 4.01 -21.27 0.77
N LEU A 265 3.38 -20.12 1.08
CA LEU A 265 2.66 -19.88 2.32
C LEU A 265 1.20 -19.50 2.02
N ALA A 266 0.34 -20.49 1.83
CA ALA A 266 -1.10 -20.32 1.63
C ALA A 266 -1.83 -20.05 2.96
N LEU A 267 -1.47 -18.95 3.65
CA LEU A 267 -2.18 -18.48 4.83
C LEU A 267 -3.44 -17.68 4.40
N PRO A 268 -4.56 -17.76 5.14
CA PRO A 268 -5.76 -16.99 4.79
C PRO A 268 -5.51 -15.48 4.81
N GLU A 269 -5.96 -14.81 3.74
CA GLU A 269 -5.91 -13.36 3.60
C GLU A 269 -7.32 -12.77 3.58
N VAL A 270 -7.43 -11.50 3.96
CA VAL A 270 -8.71 -10.79 4.02
C VAL A 270 -8.57 -9.39 3.42
N LYS A 271 -9.65 -8.91 2.82
CA LYS A 271 -9.84 -7.51 2.44
C LYS A 271 -10.65 -6.80 3.51
N ILE A 272 -10.06 -5.77 4.09
CA ILE A 272 -10.69 -4.93 5.12
C ILE A 272 -11.06 -3.60 4.46
N ARG A 273 -12.31 -3.17 4.61
CA ARG A 273 -12.80 -1.88 4.10
C ARG A 273 -13.65 -1.19 5.16
N VAL A 274 -13.52 0.12 5.24
CA VAL A 274 -14.36 1.01 6.05
C VAL A 274 -15.04 1.99 5.10
N HIS A 275 -16.37 2.02 5.11
CA HIS A 275 -17.15 2.94 4.29
C HIS A 275 -18.38 3.42 5.07
N GLN A 276 -18.55 4.73 5.21
CA GLN A 276 -19.68 5.33 5.96
C GLN A 276 -19.83 4.71 7.37
N ASP A 277 -18.72 4.58 8.09
CA ASP A 277 -18.63 3.95 9.41
C ASP A 277 -18.95 2.45 9.48
N GLU A 278 -19.17 1.78 8.34
CA GLU A 278 -19.35 0.33 8.27
C GLU A 278 -18.01 -0.36 8.01
N ILE A 279 -17.66 -1.31 8.88
CA ILE A 279 -16.45 -2.14 8.77
C ILE A 279 -16.83 -3.47 8.10
N THR A 280 -16.18 -3.78 6.97
CA THR A 280 -16.34 -5.06 6.28
C THR A 280 -15.01 -5.81 6.22
N ILE A 281 -15.06 -7.10 6.52
CA ILE A 281 -13.91 -8.02 6.45
C ILE A 281 -14.34 -9.20 5.58
N LYS A 282 -13.75 -9.33 4.40
CA LYS A 282 -14.05 -10.41 3.46
C LYS A 282 -12.82 -11.28 3.23
N PRO A 283 -12.93 -12.62 3.28
CA PRO A 283 -11.82 -13.49 2.89
C PRO A 283 -11.49 -13.31 1.41
N LEU A 284 -10.21 -13.32 1.08
CA LEU A 284 -9.75 -13.39 -0.31
C LEU A 284 -9.71 -14.85 -0.75
N PRO A 285 -10.42 -15.24 -1.83
CA PRO A 285 -10.37 -16.59 -2.34
C PRO A 285 -9.00 -16.90 -2.97
N ALA A 286 -8.52 -18.12 -2.75
CA ALA A 286 -7.36 -18.64 -3.45
C ALA A 286 -7.74 -18.98 -4.90
N LEU A 287 -7.49 -18.06 -5.83
CA LEU A 287 -7.82 -18.17 -7.24
C LEU A 287 -6.57 -18.47 -8.07
N ARG A 288 -6.70 -19.32 -9.08
CA ARG A 288 -5.61 -19.65 -10.02
C ARG A 288 -5.25 -18.45 -10.88
N SER A 289 -6.20 -17.55 -11.12
CA SER A 289 -5.93 -16.26 -11.77
C SER A 289 -4.95 -15.38 -10.97
N ARG A 290 -4.94 -15.46 -9.63
CA ARG A 290 -3.94 -14.78 -8.78
C ARG A 290 -2.57 -15.41 -8.92
N ASP A 291 -2.51 -16.74 -8.93
CA ASP A 291 -1.26 -17.47 -9.17
C ASP A 291 -0.66 -17.10 -10.53
N LEU A 292 -1.50 -17.01 -11.57
CA LEU A 292 -1.08 -16.57 -12.91
C LEU A 292 -0.36 -15.21 -12.86
N VAL A 293 -1.03 -14.18 -12.33
CA VAL A 293 -0.47 -12.82 -12.28
C VAL A 293 0.80 -12.82 -11.42
N ARG A 294 0.75 -13.44 -10.23
CA ARG A 294 1.92 -13.57 -9.34
C ARG A 294 3.13 -14.14 -10.05
N GLU A 295 3.00 -15.26 -10.76
CA GLU A 295 4.14 -15.85 -11.47
C GLU A 295 4.63 -14.98 -12.62
N ALA A 296 3.75 -14.26 -13.32
CA ALA A 296 4.14 -13.29 -14.36
C ALA A 296 4.98 -12.13 -13.78
N MET A 297 4.60 -11.62 -12.61
CA MET A 297 5.37 -10.59 -11.90
C MET A 297 6.74 -11.12 -11.45
N LEU A 298 6.79 -12.34 -10.91
CA LEU A 298 8.04 -12.98 -10.49
C LEU A 298 8.98 -13.26 -11.68
N MET A 299 8.44 -13.72 -12.81
CA MET A 299 9.18 -13.89 -14.06
C MET A 299 9.81 -12.57 -14.52
N THR A 300 9.04 -11.48 -14.46
CA THR A 300 9.50 -10.14 -14.82
C THR A 300 10.67 -9.70 -13.94
N GLY A 301 10.56 -9.92 -12.62
CA GLY A 301 11.66 -9.64 -11.70
C GLY A 301 12.93 -10.47 -11.97
N GLU A 302 12.81 -11.76 -12.33
CA GLU A 302 13.98 -12.55 -12.79
C GLU A 302 14.58 -11.95 -14.07
N ALA A 303 13.74 -11.64 -15.06
CA ALA A 303 14.18 -11.12 -16.35
C ALA A 303 14.92 -9.79 -16.22
N VAL A 304 14.41 -8.87 -15.40
CA VAL A 304 15.06 -7.57 -15.13
C VAL A 304 16.45 -7.76 -14.54
N THR A 305 16.63 -8.71 -13.62
CA THR A 305 17.97 -8.98 -13.07
C THR A 305 18.95 -9.51 -14.10
N GLN A 306 18.51 -10.43 -14.97
CA GLN A 306 19.33 -10.97 -16.05
C GLN A 306 19.72 -9.88 -17.06
N TYR A 307 18.75 -9.05 -17.44
CA TYR A 307 18.97 -7.91 -18.32
C TYR A 307 19.94 -6.90 -17.71
N ALA A 308 19.75 -6.52 -16.44
CA ALA A 308 20.60 -5.58 -15.74
C ALA A 308 22.05 -6.08 -15.65
N GLN A 309 22.27 -7.36 -15.36
CA GLN A 309 23.61 -7.95 -15.35
C GLN A 309 24.27 -7.93 -16.72
N ALA A 310 23.55 -8.34 -17.77
CA ALA A 310 24.08 -8.33 -19.13
C ALA A 310 24.50 -6.93 -19.59
N HIS A 311 23.85 -5.89 -19.07
CA HIS A 311 24.09 -4.49 -19.41
C HIS A 311 24.86 -3.70 -18.34
N ASN A 312 25.33 -4.34 -17.27
CA ASN A 312 26.01 -3.70 -16.13
C ASN A 312 25.21 -2.54 -15.49
N LEU A 313 23.89 -2.71 -15.34
CA LEU A 313 23.01 -1.75 -14.69
C LEU A 313 22.89 -2.05 -13.20
N ALA A 314 23.01 -1.01 -12.38
CA ALA A 314 22.75 -1.10 -10.94
C ALA A 314 21.23 -1.01 -10.68
N ILE A 315 20.69 -2.01 -9.98
CA ILE A 315 19.27 -2.10 -9.61
C ILE A 315 19.13 -2.53 -8.14
N PRO A 316 17.98 -2.27 -7.49
CA PRO A 316 17.73 -2.73 -6.12
C PRO A 316 17.35 -4.22 -6.11
N TYR A 317 18.33 -5.11 -6.03
CA TYR A 317 18.10 -6.54 -5.87
C TYR A 317 17.41 -6.83 -4.54
N SER A 318 16.36 -7.65 -4.57
CA SER A 318 15.70 -8.17 -3.37
C SER A 318 16.31 -9.53 -3.03
N THR A 319 16.97 -9.60 -1.88
CA THR A 319 17.69 -10.77 -1.40
C THR A 319 17.07 -11.27 -0.09
N GLN A 320 17.14 -12.57 0.14
CA GLN A 320 16.66 -13.17 1.38
C GLN A 320 17.49 -14.40 1.70
N ASP A 321 18.27 -14.31 2.78
CA ASP A 321 19.10 -15.41 3.26
C ASP A 321 18.23 -16.58 3.74
N ALA A 322 18.80 -17.79 3.71
CA ALA A 322 18.15 -18.98 4.21
C ALA A 322 18.47 -19.20 5.69
N ASP A 323 17.47 -19.67 6.43
CA ASP A 323 17.73 -20.52 7.59
C ASP A 323 17.51 -21.97 7.15
N SER A 324 18.55 -22.81 7.16
CA SER A 324 18.45 -24.19 6.68
C SER A 324 17.38 -25.00 7.41
N GLU A 325 17.05 -24.63 8.66
CA GLU A 325 16.02 -25.30 9.44
C GLU A 325 14.62 -25.14 8.84
N ILE A 326 14.37 -24.10 8.03
CA ILE A 326 13.04 -23.87 7.41
C ILE A 326 12.59 -25.04 6.53
N TYR A 327 13.56 -25.75 5.94
CA TYR A 327 13.32 -26.88 5.05
C TYR A 327 13.06 -28.19 5.80
N THR A 328 13.22 -28.22 7.12
CA THR A 328 12.88 -29.39 7.95
C THR A 328 11.37 -29.56 8.11
N ILE A 329 10.63 -28.45 8.04
CA ILE A 329 9.17 -28.44 8.06
C ILE A 329 8.68 -28.76 6.64
N THR A 330 8.18 -29.97 6.42
CA THR A 330 7.69 -30.38 5.09
C THR A 330 6.17 -30.29 4.98
N GLU A 331 5.48 -30.20 6.12
CA GLU A 331 4.05 -30.06 6.20
C GLU A 331 3.56 -28.71 5.64
N THR A 332 2.32 -28.73 5.14
CA THR A 332 1.62 -27.60 4.53
C THR A 332 0.40 -27.18 5.35
N THR A 333 0.30 -27.62 6.61
CA THR A 333 -0.77 -27.18 7.52
C THR A 333 -0.61 -25.70 7.89
N LEU A 334 -1.69 -25.06 8.34
CA LEU A 334 -1.64 -23.65 8.76
C LEU A 334 -0.60 -23.41 9.87
N SER A 335 -0.48 -24.32 10.84
CA SER A 335 0.51 -24.22 11.92
C SER A 335 1.94 -24.36 11.40
N ALA A 336 2.17 -25.27 10.44
CA ALA A 336 3.47 -25.44 9.79
C ALA A 336 3.86 -24.21 8.97
N MET A 337 2.94 -23.64 8.18
CA MET A 337 3.17 -22.41 7.42
C MET A 337 3.41 -21.22 8.34
N PHE A 338 2.68 -21.11 9.46
CA PHE A 338 2.93 -20.07 10.46
C PHE A 338 4.32 -20.21 11.10
N ALA A 339 4.73 -21.43 11.45
CA ALA A 339 6.08 -21.69 11.95
C ALA A 339 7.15 -21.32 10.91
N LYS A 340 6.99 -21.75 9.65
CA LYS A 340 7.88 -21.37 8.53
C LYS A 340 8.02 -19.86 8.40
N ARG A 341 6.90 -19.12 8.35
CA ARG A 341 6.91 -17.65 8.26
C ARG A 341 7.72 -17.00 9.38
N ARG A 342 7.65 -17.52 10.62
CA ARG A 342 8.42 -17.00 11.76
C ARG A 342 9.92 -17.29 11.69
N MET A 343 10.32 -18.31 10.93
CA MET A 343 11.72 -18.67 10.71
C MET A 343 12.35 -17.93 9.52
N MET A 344 11.52 -17.41 8.59
CA MET A 344 12.01 -16.65 7.44
C MET A 344 12.75 -15.39 7.89
N LYS A 345 13.91 -15.14 7.28
CA LYS A 345 14.61 -13.87 7.43
C LYS A 345 13.87 -12.78 6.65
N PRO A 346 13.88 -11.53 7.11
CA PRO A 346 13.36 -10.41 6.32
C PRO A 346 14.10 -10.31 4.97
N SER A 347 13.38 -9.97 3.90
CA SER A 347 14.01 -9.59 2.64
C SER A 347 14.78 -8.27 2.79
N GLN A 348 15.82 -8.09 2.00
CA GLN A 348 16.69 -6.92 2.00
C GLN A 348 16.95 -6.43 0.58
N TYR A 349 16.95 -5.11 0.39
CA TYR A 349 17.39 -4.50 -0.85
C TYR A 349 18.91 -4.27 -0.86
N LYS A 350 19.58 -4.73 -1.92
CA LYS A 350 21.03 -4.61 -2.11
C LYS A 350 21.34 -4.13 -3.53
N SER A 351 22.49 -3.50 -3.71
CA SER A 351 23.01 -3.12 -5.04
C SER A 351 23.71 -4.28 -5.77
N GLU A 352 23.92 -5.40 -5.08
CA GLU A 352 24.57 -6.60 -5.60
C GLU A 352 23.55 -7.74 -5.70
N PRO A 353 23.66 -8.60 -6.74
CA PRO A 353 22.79 -9.75 -6.88
C PRO A 353 22.98 -10.72 -5.72
N GLY A 354 21.89 -11.34 -5.30
CA GLY A 354 21.91 -12.36 -4.27
C GLY A 354 20.65 -13.20 -4.26
N ARG A 355 20.77 -14.39 -3.68
CA ARG A 355 19.69 -15.37 -3.62
C ARG A 355 18.50 -14.83 -2.83
N HIS A 356 17.31 -15.13 -3.31
CA HIS A 356 16.06 -14.95 -2.56
C HIS A 356 15.49 -16.33 -2.21
N THR A 357 15.82 -16.81 -1.01
CA THR A 357 15.48 -18.14 -0.52
C THR A 357 13.99 -18.44 -0.60
N GLY A 358 13.13 -17.54 -0.11
CA GLY A 358 11.68 -17.73 -0.11
C GLY A 358 11.07 -17.86 -1.51
N LEU A 359 11.67 -17.22 -2.52
CA LEU A 359 11.18 -17.28 -3.90
C LEU A 359 11.81 -18.41 -4.71
N GLY A 360 12.86 -19.07 -4.20
CA GLY A 360 13.60 -20.09 -4.95
C GLY A 360 14.39 -19.52 -6.13
N MET A 361 14.89 -18.29 -6.01
CA MET A 361 15.55 -17.56 -7.10
C MET A 361 16.99 -17.19 -6.73
N GLU A 362 17.92 -17.32 -7.67
CA GLU A 362 19.33 -16.94 -7.45
C GLU A 362 19.54 -15.43 -7.45
N GLN A 363 18.64 -14.71 -8.10
CA GLN A 363 18.59 -13.26 -8.17
C GLN A 363 17.17 -12.82 -8.46
N TYR A 364 16.74 -11.72 -7.85
CA TYR A 364 15.41 -11.16 -8.01
C TYR A 364 15.44 -9.65 -7.77
N ALA A 365 14.59 -8.91 -8.48
CA ALA A 365 14.31 -7.51 -8.24
C ALA A 365 12.81 -7.28 -8.44
N GLN A 366 12.20 -6.45 -7.62
CA GLN A 366 10.81 -6.05 -7.82
C GLN A 366 10.78 -4.98 -8.91
N ALA A 367 10.00 -5.23 -9.97
CA ALA A 367 9.90 -4.35 -11.14
C ALA A 367 8.44 -4.16 -11.61
N THR A 368 7.51 -4.63 -10.79
CA THR A 368 6.07 -4.72 -11.07
C THR A 368 5.31 -4.41 -9.80
#